data_AF-A0A7C7R0W8-F1
#
_entry.id   AF-A0A7C7R0W8-F1
#
_cell.length_a   1.000
_cell.length_b   1.000
_cell.length_c   1.000
_cell.angle_alpha   90.00
_cell.angle_beta   90.00
_cell.angle_gamma   90.00
#
_symmetry.space_group_name_H-M   'P 1'
#
loop_
_entity.id
_entity.type
_entity.pdbx_description
1 polymer ?
#
loop_
_entity_poly.entity_id
_entity_poly.type
_entity_poly.pdbx_seq_one_letter_code
_entity_poly.pdbx_strand_id
1 'polypeptide(L)'
;MALADALRVLIQLRRPDTVVVTSMSASRQWPELCQHALDFHYVPSTMGGAVPLALGVALAQPSREVIVLTGDGSLLMNLGCLVTVVDAGAVNLTVVLLDNGRYEVTGGQKTAATAHRVHFAGFAQAAGFPNVAQFGDAV
;
A
#
# COMPACT_ATOMS: atom_id res chain seq x y z
N MET A 1 2.71 12.06 12.00
CA MET A 1 2.31 10.72 12.38
C MET A 1 3.44 9.80 12.00
N ALA A 2 4.12 9.23 13.00
CA ALA A 2 5.12 8.21 12.72
C ALA A 2 4.43 7.03 12.01
N LEU A 3 5.14 6.37 11.09
CA LEU A 3 4.63 5.20 10.36
C LEU A 3 3.96 4.18 11.29
N ALA A 4 4.60 3.90 12.43
CA ALA A 4 4.08 2.98 13.44
C ALA A 4 2.69 3.38 13.98
N ASP A 5 2.40 4.66 14.13
CA ASP A 5 1.09 5.12 14.62
C ASP A 5 0.00 4.92 13.57
N ALA A 6 0.31 5.19 12.30
CA ALA A 6 -0.60 4.90 11.19
C ALA A 6 -0.92 3.39 11.11
N LEU A 7 0.11 2.54 11.26
CA LEU A 7 -0.07 1.10 11.27
C LEU A 7 -0.91 0.63 12.48
N ARG A 8 -0.71 1.22 13.66
CA ARG A 8 -1.54 0.91 14.85
C ARG A 8 -3.01 1.25 14.63
N VAL A 9 -3.31 2.37 13.99
CA VAL A 9 -4.70 2.74 13.62
C VAL A 9 -5.29 1.69 12.69
N LEU A 10 -4.55 1.24 11.67
CA LEU A 10 -5.01 0.17 10.78
C LEU A 10 -5.24 -1.16 11.52
N ILE A 11 -4.37 -1.51 12.45
CA ILE A 11 -4.53 -2.73 13.28
C ILE A 11 -5.81 -2.65 14.14
N GLN A 12 -6.14 -1.47 14.68
CA GLN A 12 -7.33 -1.28 15.50
C GLN A 12 -8.63 -1.29 14.69
N LEU A 13 -8.60 -0.79 13.45
CA LEU A 13 -9.78 -0.64 12.61
C LEU A 13 -10.05 -1.83 11.68
N ARG A 14 -9.05 -2.68 11.41
CA ARG A 14 -9.23 -3.83 10.51
C ARG A 14 -10.28 -4.80 11.05
N ARG A 15 -11.02 -5.44 10.14
CA ARG A 15 -11.93 -6.52 10.51
C ARG A 15 -11.15 -7.81 10.78
N PRO A 16 -11.71 -8.75 11.56
CA PRO A 16 -11.05 -10.03 11.82
C PRO A 16 -10.76 -10.87 10.56
N ASP A 17 -11.51 -10.66 9.48
CA ASP A 17 -11.40 -11.39 8.23
C ASP A 17 -10.66 -10.64 7.11
N THR A 18 -10.17 -9.42 7.39
CA THR A 18 -9.38 -8.60 6.47
C THR A 18 -8.04 -9.29 6.15
N VAL A 19 -7.70 -9.36 4.87
CA VAL A 19 -6.38 -9.79 4.40
C VAL A 19 -5.48 -8.57 4.29
N VAL A 20 -4.29 -8.63 4.88
CA VAL A 20 -3.31 -7.53 4.79
C VAL A 20 -2.08 -7.99 4.02
N VAL A 21 -1.88 -7.44 2.84
CA VAL A 21 -0.67 -7.65 2.03
C VAL A 21 0.32 -6.54 2.36
N THR A 22 1.47 -6.89 2.92
CA THR A 22 2.53 -5.91 3.21
C THR A 22 3.68 -6.05 2.22
N SER A 23 4.38 -4.95 1.93
CA SER A 23 5.59 -4.99 1.11
C SER A 23 6.71 -4.10 1.65
N MET A 24 7.95 -4.45 1.31
CA MET A 24 9.16 -3.65 1.60
C MET A 24 9.24 -3.27 3.09
N SER A 25 9.40 -1.99 3.42
CA SER A 25 9.51 -1.52 4.81
C SER A 25 8.31 -1.91 5.68
N ALA A 26 7.10 -1.93 5.12
CA ALA A 26 5.90 -2.33 5.85
C ALA A 26 5.97 -3.80 6.31
N SER A 27 6.61 -4.67 5.54
CA SER A 27 6.81 -6.08 5.90
C SER A 27 7.82 -6.29 7.02
N ARG A 28 8.64 -5.28 7.37
CA ARG A 28 9.51 -5.32 8.55
C ARG A 28 8.79 -4.83 9.79
N GLN A 29 8.07 -3.71 9.69
CA GLN A 29 7.44 -3.08 10.85
C GLN A 29 6.10 -3.73 11.26
N TRP A 30 5.30 -4.18 10.28
CA TRP A 30 3.98 -4.74 10.59
C TRP A 30 4.05 -5.97 11.52
N PRO A 31 4.91 -6.99 11.27
CA PRO A 31 5.02 -8.15 12.15
C PRO A 31 5.48 -7.85 13.58
N GLU A 32 6.16 -6.73 13.80
CA GLU A 32 6.57 -6.26 15.14
C GLU A 32 5.40 -5.67 15.92
N LEU A 33 4.39 -5.14 15.22
CA LEU A 33 3.21 -4.52 15.81
C LEU A 33 2.04 -5.49 15.96
N CYS A 34 1.88 -6.43 15.02
CA CYS A 34 0.80 -7.41 15.02
C CYS A 34 1.16 -8.65 14.21
N GLN A 35 0.64 -9.80 14.64
CA GLN A 35 0.68 -11.04 13.86
C GLN A 35 -0.74 -11.59 13.74
N HIS A 36 -1.21 -11.77 12.51
CA HIS A 36 -2.50 -12.32 12.21
C HIS A 36 -2.41 -13.38 11.10
N ALA A 37 -3.27 -14.40 11.15
CA ALA A 37 -3.23 -15.51 10.19
C ALA A 37 -3.52 -15.10 8.73
N LEU A 38 -4.10 -13.91 8.54
CA LEU A 38 -4.41 -13.33 7.22
C LEU A 38 -3.45 -12.22 6.81
N ASP A 39 -2.34 -12.06 7.53
CA ASP A 39 -1.27 -11.16 7.14
C ASP A 39 -0.33 -11.89 6.15
N PHE A 40 -0.18 -11.32 4.96
CA PHE A 40 0.71 -11.83 3.93
C PHE A 40 1.90 -10.89 3.73
N HIS A 41 3.06 -11.27 4.26
CA HIS A 41 4.30 -10.51 4.16
C HIS A 41 4.99 -10.76 2.81
N TYR A 42 4.61 -9.97 1.80
CA TYR A 42 5.10 -10.12 0.44
C TYR A 42 6.43 -9.37 0.25
N VAL A 43 7.54 -10.12 0.38
CA VAL A 43 8.91 -9.60 0.21
C VAL A 43 9.65 -10.34 -0.91
N PRO A 44 9.17 -10.29 -2.17
CA PRO A 44 9.92 -10.83 -3.29
C PRO A 44 11.12 -9.94 -3.61
N SER A 45 12.05 -10.44 -4.42
CA SER A 45 13.10 -9.61 -5.04
C SER A 45 12.52 -8.55 -6.01
N THR A 46 11.26 -8.66 -6.41
CA THR A 46 10.58 -7.77 -7.37
C THR A 46 9.71 -6.73 -6.68
N MET A 47 10.17 -5.49 -6.68
CA MET A 47 9.37 -4.32 -6.30
C MET A 47 8.21 -4.08 -7.29
N GLY A 48 7.14 -3.41 -6.84
CA GLY A 48 5.96 -3.11 -7.68
C GLY A 48 4.94 -4.25 -7.83
N GLY A 49 5.19 -5.43 -7.23
CA GLY A 49 4.28 -6.59 -7.30
C GLY A 49 3.17 -6.62 -6.26
N ALA A 50 3.26 -5.82 -5.19
CA ALA A 50 2.36 -5.93 -4.04
C ALA A 50 0.90 -5.56 -4.37
N VAL A 51 0.69 -4.47 -5.11
CA VAL A 51 -0.66 -4.03 -5.53
C VAL A 51 -1.29 -5.04 -6.50
N PRO A 52 -0.61 -5.53 -7.56
CA PRO A 52 -1.13 -6.62 -8.39
C PRO A 52 -1.46 -7.90 -7.62
N LEU A 53 -0.62 -8.28 -6.66
CA LEU A 53 -0.89 -9.45 -5.81
C LEU A 53 -2.16 -9.24 -4.99
N ALA A 54 -2.29 -8.10 -4.32
CA ALA A 54 -3.46 -7.77 -3.51
C ALA A 54 -4.74 -7.70 -4.36
N LEU A 55 -4.64 -7.20 -5.60
CA LEU A 55 -5.74 -7.25 -6.56
C LEU A 55 -6.16 -8.70 -6.87
N GLY A 56 -5.20 -9.59 -7.12
CA GLY A 56 -5.49 -11.01 -7.32
C GLY A 56 -6.21 -11.64 -6.12
N VAL A 57 -5.79 -11.30 -4.90
CA VAL A 57 -6.46 -11.75 -3.66
C VAL A 57 -7.88 -11.18 -3.58
N ALA A 58 -8.07 -9.89 -3.85
CA ALA A 58 -9.36 -9.22 -3.79
C ALA A 58 -10.38 -9.84 -4.75
N LEU A 59 -9.94 -10.17 -5.97
CA LEU A 59 -10.76 -10.84 -6.98
C LEU A 59 -11.06 -12.30 -6.60
N ALA A 60 -10.11 -13.02 -6.00
CA ALA A 60 -10.29 -14.40 -5.58
C ALA A 60 -11.12 -14.55 -4.29
N GLN A 61 -11.18 -13.51 -3.46
CA GLN A 61 -11.86 -13.50 -2.17
C GLN A 61 -12.80 -12.27 -2.07
N PRO A 62 -13.84 -12.18 -2.91
CA PRO A 62 -14.68 -10.97 -3.02
C PRO A 62 -15.46 -10.63 -1.75
N SER A 63 -15.63 -11.58 -0.82
CA SER A 63 -16.29 -11.36 0.47
C SER A 63 -15.38 -10.79 1.56
N ARG A 64 -14.06 -10.78 1.35
CA ARG A 64 -13.08 -10.28 2.31
C ARG A 64 -12.61 -8.90 1.92
N GLU A 65 -12.37 -8.05 2.90
CA GLU A 65 -11.61 -6.82 2.69
C GLU A 65 -10.13 -7.17 2.47
N VAL A 66 -9.50 -6.48 1.52
CA VAL A 66 -8.07 -6.61 1.24
C VAL A 66 -7.42 -5.24 1.38
N ILE A 67 -6.37 -5.16 2.19
CA ILE A 67 -5.56 -3.96 2.38
C ILE A 67 -4.15 -4.27 1.89
N VAL A 68 -3.59 -3.42 1.03
CA VAL A 68 -2.18 -3.49 0.63
C VAL A 68 -1.39 -2.30 1.18
N LEU A 69 -0.31 -2.60 1.89
CA LEU A 69 0.66 -1.62 2.38
C LEU A 69 1.86 -1.60 1.42
N THR A 70 2.05 -0.49 0.71
CA THR A 70 3.13 -0.33 -0.26
C THR A 70 3.84 1.00 -0.08
N GLY A 71 5.16 1.03 -0.30
CA GLY A 71 5.94 2.27 -0.30
C GLY A 71 5.87 3.01 -1.64
N ASP A 72 6.13 4.32 -1.63
CA ASP A 72 6.24 5.17 -2.82
C ASP A 72 7.21 4.60 -3.87
N GLY A 73 8.40 4.17 -3.44
CA GLY A 73 9.39 3.57 -4.33
C GLY A 73 8.90 2.29 -5.02
N SER A 74 8.15 1.45 -4.30
CA SER A 74 7.58 0.21 -4.86
C SER A 74 6.46 0.52 -5.85
N LEU A 75 5.57 1.46 -5.52
CA LEU A 75 4.47 1.86 -6.41
C LEU A 75 5.01 2.49 -7.70
N LEU A 76 6.05 3.31 -7.63
CA LEU A 76 6.68 3.93 -8.81
C LEU A 76 7.20 2.91 -9.83
N MET A 77 7.62 1.72 -9.39
CA MET A 77 8.10 0.68 -10.30
C MET A 77 6.97 0.01 -11.10
N ASN A 78 5.71 0.15 -10.66
CA ASN A 78 4.56 -0.37 -11.38
C ASN A 78 3.35 0.55 -11.21
N LEU A 79 3.49 1.82 -11.59
CA LEU A 79 2.41 2.81 -11.40
C LEU A 79 1.14 2.45 -12.20
N GLY A 80 1.30 1.78 -13.34
CA GLY A 80 0.19 1.32 -14.19
C GLY A 80 -0.78 0.36 -13.50
N CYS A 81 -0.37 -0.29 -12.40
CA CYS A 81 -1.25 -1.16 -11.64
C CYS A 81 -2.49 -0.43 -11.08
N LEU A 82 -2.43 0.89 -10.88
CA LEU A 82 -3.58 1.68 -10.45
C LEU A 82 -4.71 1.62 -11.49
N VAL A 83 -4.36 1.70 -12.77
CA VAL A 83 -5.34 1.58 -13.88
C VAL A 83 -5.93 0.17 -13.90
N THR A 84 -5.09 -0.85 -13.72
CA THR A 84 -5.54 -2.26 -13.68
C THR A 84 -6.48 -2.52 -12.51
N VAL A 85 -6.25 -1.93 -11.33
CA VAL A 85 -7.15 -2.08 -10.17
C VAL A 85 -8.54 -1.53 -10.48
N VAL A 86 -8.61 -0.35 -11.11
CA VAL A 86 -9.90 0.28 -11.47
C VAL A 86 -10.60 -0.52 -12.56
N ASP A 87 -9.89 -0.92 -13.62
CA ASP A 87 -10.43 -1.72 -14.72
C ASP A 87 -10.98 -3.08 -14.26
N ALA A 88 -10.30 -3.74 -13.32
CA ALA A 88 -10.73 -5.01 -12.75
C ALA A 88 -12.00 -4.90 -11.88
N GLY A 89 -12.44 -3.69 -11.52
CA GLY A 89 -13.66 -3.47 -10.75
C GLY A 89 -13.61 -4.01 -9.32
N ALA A 90 -12.41 -4.16 -8.73
CA ALA A 90 -12.27 -4.65 -7.37
C ALA A 90 -12.76 -3.61 -6.35
N VAL A 91 -13.91 -3.88 -5.71
CA VAL A 91 -14.55 -2.96 -4.75
C VAL A 91 -14.10 -3.15 -3.30
N ASN A 92 -13.35 -4.23 -3.02
CA ASN A 92 -12.90 -4.66 -1.70
C ASN A 92 -11.39 -4.47 -1.48
N LEU A 93 -10.69 -3.72 -2.35
CA LEU A 93 -9.26 -3.46 -2.25
C LEU A 93 -8.98 -2.02 -1.81
N THR A 94 -8.23 -1.86 -0.71
CA THR A 94 -7.66 -0.58 -0.27
C THR A 94 -6.15 -0.56 -0.48
N VAL A 95 -5.66 0.44 -1.23
CA VAL A 95 -4.23 0.69 -1.40
C VAL A 95 -3.76 1.75 -0.42
N VAL A 96 -2.96 1.35 0.56
CA VAL A 96 -2.31 2.28 1.51
C VAL A 96 -0.89 2.54 1.06
N LEU A 97 -0.65 3.77 0.63
CA LEU A 97 0.66 4.24 0.22
C LEU A 97 1.41 4.87 1.39
N LEU A 98 2.60 4.36 1.68
CA LEU A 98 3.53 4.91 2.65
C LEU A 98 4.57 5.75 1.89
N ASP A 99 4.38 7.05 1.85
CA ASP A 99 5.23 7.98 1.11
C ASP A 99 6.22 8.70 2.03
N ASN A 100 7.48 8.25 2.01
CA ASN A 100 8.61 8.88 2.72
C ASN A 100 9.66 9.41 1.75
N GLY A 101 9.42 9.34 0.43
CA GLY A 101 10.36 9.75 -0.60
C GLY A 101 11.66 8.95 -0.64
N ARG A 102 11.74 7.73 -0.08
CA ARG A 102 13.02 7.00 0.05
C ARG A 102 12.90 5.49 -0.19
N TYR A 103 13.92 4.95 -0.86
CA TYR A 103 14.19 3.52 -0.91
C TYR A 103 14.90 3.04 0.36
N GLU A 104 14.19 2.93 1.48
CA GLU A 104 14.78 2.58 2.79
C GLU A 104 15.52 1.24 2.80
N VAL A 105 15.00 0.25 2.06
CA VAL A 105 15.56 -1.11 2.03
C VAL A 105 16.95 -1.15 1.37
N THR A 106 17.24 -0.24 0.43
CA THR A 106 18.47 -0.27 -0.39
C THR A 106 19.51 0.77 0.03
N GLY A 107 19.32 1.45 1.17
CA GLY A 107 20.26 2.47 1.66
C GLY A 107 19.72 3.90 1.69
N GLY A 108 18.41 4.10 1.51
CA GLY A 108 17.75 5.38 1.76
C GLY A 108 17.91 6.42 0.65
N GLN A 109 18.18 5.98 -0.58
CA GLN A 109 18.24 6.83 -1.76
C GLN A 109 16.88 7.52 -1.98
N LYS A 110 16.90 8.75 -2.49
CA LYS A 110 15.68 9.48 -2.83
C LYS A 110 14.92 8.78 -3.96
N THR A 111 13.60 8.74 -3.86
CA THR A 111 12.74 8.30 -4.96
C THR A 111 12.57 9.41 -5.99
N ALA A 112 12.01 9.07 -7.15
CA ALA A 112 11.67 10.07 -8.15
C ALA A 112 10.55 11.03 -7.69
N ALA A 113 9.80 10.66 -6.64
CA ALA A 113 8.72 11.46 -6.08
C ALA A 113 9.20 12.55 -5.11
N THR A 114 10.40 12.45 -4.53
CA THR A 114 10.93 13.36 -3.49
C THR A 114 11.07 14.82 -3.94
N ALA A 115 11.00 15.13 -5.24
CA ALA A 115 11.10 16.49 -5.74
C ALA A 115 9.84 17.35 -5.50
N HIS A 116 8.85 16.88 -4.71
CA HIS A 116 7.55 17.54 -4.45
C HIS A 116 6.73 17.89 -5.70
N ARG A 117 7.00 17.22 -6.82
CA ARG A 117 6.28 17.42 -8.09
C ARG A 117 5.27 16.31 -8.39
N VAL A 118 5.27 15.25 -7.58
CA VAL A 118 4.46 14.07 -7.81
C VAL A 118 3.35 14.01 -6.78
N HIS A 119 2.11 13.87 -7.24
CA HIS A 119 0.92 13.74 -6.41
C HIS A 119 0.31 12.36 -6.63
N PHE A 120 0.66 11.38 -5.78
CA PHE A 120 0.12 10.01 -5.89
C PHE A 120 -1.40 9.96 -5.74
N ALA A 121 -1.97 10.76 -4.85
CA ALA A 121 -3.43 10.92 -4.73
C ALA A 121 -4.04 11.40 -6.05
N GLY A 122 -3.39 12.35 -6.73
CA GLY A 122 -3.81 12.83 -8.05
C GLY A 122 -3.75 11.73 -9.13
N PHE A 123 -2.71 10.87 -9.11
CA PHE A 123 -2.66 9.71 -10.00
C PHE A 123 -3.78 8.71 -9.73
N ALA A 124 -4.08 8.41 -8.46
CA ALA A 124 -5.18 7.51 -8.11
C ALA A 124 -6.53 8.06 -8.56
N GLN A 125 -6.79 9.36 -8.34
CA GLN A 125 -8.00 10.04 -8.82
C GLN A 125 -8.11 9.99 -10.34
N ALA A 126 -7.03 10.32 -11.06
CA ALA A 126 -6.99 10.29 -12.52
C ALA A 126 -7.13 8.87 -13.09
N ALA A 127 -6.67 7.84 -12.37
CA ALA A 127 -6.87 6.44 -12.74
C ALA A 127 -8.33 5.98 -12.53
N GLY A 128 -9.13 6.70 -11.72
CA GLY A 128 -10.55 6.41 -11.50
C GLY A 128 -10.88 5.82 -10.12
N PHE A 129 -9.99 5.93 -9.13
CA PHE A 129 -10.33 5.51 -7.76
C PHE A 129 -11.46 6.38 -7.21
N PRO A 130 -12.58 5.79 -6.73
CA PRO A 130 -13.74 6.56 -6.26
C PRO A 130 -13.48 7.23 -4.91
N ASN A 131 -12.57 6.68 -4.11
CA ASN A 131 -12.22 7.18 -2.79
C ASN A 131 -10.70 7.34 -2.71
N VAL A 132 -10.24 8.57 -2.49
CA VAL A 132 -8.84 8.90 -2.31
C VAL A 132 -8.70 9.88 -1.15
N ALA A 133 -7.86 9.53 -0.18
CA ALA A 133 -7.53 10.38 0.96
C ALA A 133 -6.01 10.46 1.10
N GLN A 134 -5.53 11.64 1.46
CA GLN A 134 -4.13 11.89 1.78
C GLN A 134 -4.03 12.45 3.20
N PHE A 135 -3.16 11.85 3.99
CA PHE A 135 -2.87 12.28 5.35
C PHE A 135 -1.42 12.71 5.42
N GLY A 136 -1.17 13.87 6.01
CA GLY A 136 0.16 14.37 6.29
C GLY A 136 0.27 14.73 7.76
N ASP A 137 1.49 15.01 8.19
CA ASP A 137 1.72 15.57 9.52
C ASP A 137 1.17 16.99 9.54
N ALA A 138 0.42 17.35 10.58
CA ALA A 138 0.18 18.75 10.86
C ALA A 138 1.55 19.42 10.97
N VAL A 139 1.82 20.37 10.08
CA VAL A 139 3.02 21.21 10.13
C VAL A 139 3.04 21.99 11.43
#